data_AF-A0A916IYG9-F1
#
_entry.id   AF-A0A916IYG9-F1
#
_cell.length_a   1.000
_cell.length_b   1.000
_cell.length_c   1.000
_cell.angle_alpha   90.00
_cell.angle_beta   90.00
_cell.angle_gamma   90.00
#
_symmetry.space_group_name_H-M   'P 1'
#
loop_
_entity.id
_entity.type
_entity.pdbx_description
1 polymer ?
#
loop_
_entity_poly.entity_id
_entity_poly.type
_entity_poly.pdbx_seq_one_letter_code
_entity_poly.pdbx_strand_id
1 'polypeptide(L)'
;MSFLRSTAERLLAEQSAAFDSASDAPLRRVLEEQDNPLWSLQVPESDAPVRGIGSHELGSIPGLHRNDSMLVEDLKLSRLMSRLLSVQHQMSANVAYTMFVSSDLAPVPRIP
;
A
#
# COMPACT_ATOMS: atom_id res chain seq x y z
N MET A 1 -6.45 6.17 -23.44
CA MET A 1 -6.48 5.87 -21.98
C MET A 1 -7.60 4.89 -21.59
N SER A 2 -7.94 3.88 -22.40
CA SER A 2 -9.01 2.93 -22.05
C SER A 2 -8.52 1.78 -21.15
N PHE A 3 -7.25 1.39 -21.27
CA PHE A 3 -6.67 0.28 -20.51
C PHE A 3 -6.68 0.52 -18.99
N LEU A 4 -6.22 1.68 -18.53
CA LEU A 4 -6.24 2.05 -17.12
C LEU A 4 -7.67 2.06 -16.55
N ARG A 5 -8.64 2.51 -17.35
CA ARG A 5 -10.05 2.52 -16.98
C ARG A 5 -10.63 1.10 -16.89
N SER A 6 -10.43 0.26 -17.91
CA SER A 6 -10.93 -1.12 -17.89
C SER A 6 -10.30 -1.98 -16.79
N THR A 7 -9.02 -1.74 -16.50
CA THR A 7 -8.31 -2.42 -15.41
C THR A 7 -8.83 -1.94 -14.05
N ALA A 8 -9.06 -0.64 -13.88
CA ALA A 8 -9.65 -0.09 -12.66
C ALA A 8 -11.10 -0.58 -12.45
N GLU A 9 -11.92 -0.62 -13.50
CA GLU A 9 -13.31 -1.12 -13.45
C GLU A 9 -13.37 -2.60 -13.06
N ARG A 10 -12.49 -3.44 -13.63
CA ARG A 10 -12.39 -4.86 -13.26
C ARG A 10 -11.92 -5.05 -11.82
N LEU A 11 -10.93 -4.25 -11.39
CA LEU A 11 -10.40 -4.26 -10.03
C LEU A 11 -11.47 -3.85 -8.98
N LEU A 12 -12.33 -2.88 -9.33
CA LEU A 12 -13.45 -2.44 -8.50
C LEU A 12 -14.59 -3.47 -8.46
N ALA A 13 -14.83 -4.19 -9.54
CA ALA A 13 -15.84 -5.26 -9.59
C ALA A 13 -15.45 -6.50 -8.77
N GLU A 14 -14.16 -6.82 -8.68
CA GLU A 14 -13.64 -7.91 -7.85
C GLU A 14 -13.55 -7.53 -6.35
N GLN A 15 -13.51 -6.22 -6.05
CA GLN A 15 -13.38 -5.66 -4.70
C GLN A 15 -14.57 -5.94 -3.78
N SER A 16 -15.79 -5.97 -4.32
CA SER A 16 -17.01 -6.14 -3.52
C SER A 16 -17.14 -7.52 -2.88
N ALA A 17 -16.33 -8.50 -3.28
CA ALA A 17 -16.33 -9.86 -2.72
C ALA A 17 -15.12 -10.19 -1.82
N ALA A 18 -14.03 -9.42 -1.87
CA ALA A 18 -12.73 -9.85 -1.34
C ALA A 18 -12.23 -9.15 -0.07
N PHE A 19 -12.85 -8.04 0.36
CA PHE A 19 -12.35 -7.23 1.49
C PHE A 19 -13.16 -7.37 2.78
N ASP A 20 -13.58 -8.58 3.13
CA ASP A 20 -14.07 -8.84 4.48
C ASP A 20 -12.88 -8.82 5.45
N SER A 21 -12.66 -7.65 6.06
CA SER A 21 -11.43 -7.31 6.80
C SER A 21 -11.26 -8.14 8.07
N ALA A 22 -12.34 -8.77 8.54
CA ALA A 22 -12.34 -9.66 9.69
C ALA A 22 -11.62 -11.00 9.42
N SER A 23 -11.41 -11.38 8.15
CA SER A 23 -10.87 -12.70 7.76
C SER A 23 -9.53 -12.66 7.01
N ASP A 24 -9.01 -11.47 6.70
CA ASP A 24 -7.77 -11.31 5.92
C ASP A 24 -6.52 -11.58 6.79
N ALA A 25 -6.14 -12.85 6.90
CA ALA A 25 -4.98 -13.31 7.67
C ALA A 25 -3.65 -12.61 7.28
N PRO A 26 -3.37 -12.36 5.99
CA PRO A 26 -2.21 -11.56 5.58
C PRO A 26 -2.20 -10.13 6.15
N LEU A 27 -3.34 -9.43 6.19
CA LEU A 27 -3.40 -8.08 6.76
C LEU A 27 -3.16 -8.09 8.27
N ARG A 28 -3.76 -9.05 8.99
CA ARG A 28 -3.53 -9.20 10.45
C ARG A 28 -2.07 -9.45 10.77
N ARG A 29 -1.39 -10.28 9.98
CA ARG A 29 0.04 -10.55 10.15
C ARG A 29 0.88 -9.28 10.06
N VAL A 30 0.58 -8.41 9.09
CA VAL A 30 1.27 -7.12 8.96
C VAL A 30 1.01 -6.23 10.16
N LEU A 31 -0.21 -6.20 10.69
CA LEU A 31 -0.52 -5.43 11.91
C LEU A 31 0.22 -5.96 13.14
N GLU A 32 0.42 -7.28 13.24
CA GLU A 32 1.22 -7.90 14.30
C GLU A 32 2.73 -7.63 14.13
N GLU A 33 3.20 -7.54 12.88
CA GLU A 33 4.61 -7.31 12.52
C GLU A 33 4.94 -5.83 12.29
N GLN A 34 4.01 -4.90 12.49
CA GLN A 34 4.14 -3.48 12.10
C GLN A 34 5.26 -2.73 12.82
N ASP A 35 5.75 -3.27 13.94
CA ASP A 35 6.85 -2.71 14.72
C ASP A 35 8.22 -3.30 14.31
N ASN A 36 8.24 -4.36 13.49
CA ASN A 36 9.48 -4.85 12.89
C ASN A 36 10.05 -3.77 11.96
N PRO A 37 11.39 -3.57 11.94
CA PRO A 37 12.02 -2.52 11.15
C PRO A 37 11.58 -2.50 9.68
N LEU A 38 11.39 -3.69 9.11
CA LEU A 38 10.82 -3.91 7.79
C LEU A 38 9.86 -5.10 7.85
N TRP A 39 8.73 -4.97 7.17
CA TRP A 39 7.74 -6.03 7.02
C TRP A 39 7.27 -6.11 5.56
N SER A 40 6.58 -7.20 5.22
CA SER A 40 6.08 -7.44 3.86
C SER A 40 4.63 -7.89 3.91
N LEU A 41 3.80 -7.31 3.04
CA LEU A 41 2.43 -7.75 2.88
C LEU A 41 2.40 -8.90 1.89
N GLN A 42 1.85 -10.05 2.30
CA GLN A 42 1.62 -11.17 1.40
C GLN A 42 0.62 -10.76 0.30
N VAL A 43 1.09 -10.89 -0.93
CA VAL A 43 0.34 -10.70 -2.18
C VAL A 43 0.61 -11.89 -3.10
N PRO A 44 -0.28 -12.22 -4.05
CA PRO A 44 -0.01 -13.21 -5.09
C PRO A 44 1.34 -12.98 -5.78
N GLU A 45 2.01 -14.06 -6.19
CA GLU A 45 3.33 -13.99 -6.86
C GLU A 45 3.30 -13.20 -8.18
N SER A 46 2.13 -13.15 -8.83
CA SER A 46 1.90 -12.34 -10.02
C SER A 46 1.90 -10.84 -9.77
N ASP A 47 1.78 -10.41 -8.51
CA ASP A 47 1.58 -9.00 -8.14
C ASP A 47 2.91 -8.35 -7.74
N ALA A 48 2.99 -7.02 -7.78
CA ALA A 48 4.22 -6.32 -7.36
C ALA A 48 4.42 -6.47 -5.83
N PRO A 49 5.65 -6.69 -5.33
CA PRO A 49 5.88 -6.88 -3.91
C PRO A 49 5.54 -5.62 -3.10
N VAL A 50 4.86 -5.79 -1.95
CA VAL A 50 4.53 -4.70 -1.03
C VAL A 50 5.38 -4.84 0.23
N ARG A 51 6.20 -3.82 0.52
CA ARG A 51 7.02 -3.72 1.74
C ARG A 51 6.67 -2.45 2.49
N GLY A 52 6.78 -2.52 3.81
CA GLY A 52 6.60 -1.36 4.68
C GLY A 52 7.72 -1.22 5.70
N ILE A 53 7.82 -0.02 6.23
CA ILE A 53 8.77 0.37 7.27
C ILE A 53 8.05 0.28 8.62
N GLY A 54 8.76 -0.23 9.63
CA GLY A 54 8.24 -0.36 10.99
C GLY A 54 7.93 0.99 11.64
N SER A 55 7.04 0.98 12.63
CA SER A 55 6.62 2.19 13.38
C SER A 55 7.82 2.96 13.94
N HIS A 56 8.79 2.24 14.50
CA HIS A 56 9.99 2.83 15.10
C HIS A 56 10.91 3.48 14.04
N GLU A 57 11.19 2.76 12.96
CA GLU A 57 12.03 3.27 11.86
C GLU A 57 11.37 4.47 11.17
N LEU A 58 10.05 4.44 11.00
CA LEU A 58 9.32 5.56 10.42
C LEU A 58 9.41 6.81 11.31
N GLY A 59 9.32 6.64 12.63
CA GLY A 59 9.46 7.75 13.58
C GLY A 59 10.85 8.40 13.58
N SER A 60 11.86 7.71 13.03
CA SER A 60 13.21 8.27 12.87
C SER A 60 13.34 9.20 11.65
N ILE A 61 12.37 9.19 10.72
CA ILE A 61 12.42 9.97 9.47
C ILE A 61 11.65 11.29 9.67
N PRO A 62 12.32 12.46 9.70
CA PRO A 62 11.66 13.73 9.92
C PRO A 62 10.61 14.04 8.84
N GLY A 63 9.41 14.43 9.28
CA GLY A 63 8.32 14.80 8.37
C GLY A 63 7.51 13.62 7.81
N LEU A 64 7.85 12.38 8.17
CA LEU A 64 7.01 11.21 7.89
C LEU A 64 6.28 10.77 9.16
N HIS A 65 4.97 10.60 9.03
CA HIS A 65 4.11 10.09 10.08
C HIS A 65 3.11 9.11 9.47
N ARG A 66 2.80 8.04 10.20
CA ARG A 66 1.76 7.09 9.82
C ARG A 66 0.52 7.35 10.66
N ASN A 67 -0.63 7.34 10.01
CA ASN A 67 -1.91 7.36 10.71
C ASN A 67 -2.36 5.91 10.94
N ASP A 68 -2.16 5.40 12.15
CA ASP A 68 -2.49 4.02 12.50
C ASP A 68 -3.99 3.71 12.36
N SER A 69 -4.86 4.73 12.46
CA SER A 69 -6.31 4.55 12.26
C SER A 69 -6.71 4.31 10.80
N MET A 70 -5.85 4.66 9.85
CA MET A 70 -6.06 4.43 8.41
C MET A 70 -5.13 3.34 7.83
N LEU A 71 -4.30 2.72 8.68
CA LEU A 71 -3.29 1.76 8.21
C LEU A 71 -3.92 0.56 7.49
N VAL A 72 -5.07 0.08 7.95
CA VAL A 72 -5.76 -1.05 7.32
C VAL A 72 -6.21 -0.67 5.90
N GLU A 73 -6.80 0.51 5.73
CA GLU A 73 -7.22 1.06 4.44
C GLU A 73 -6.03 1.27 3.51
N ASP A 74 -4.93 1.81 4.02
CA ASP A 74 -3.68 2.04 3.28
C ASP A 74 -3.05 0.71 2.82
N LEU A 75 -3.10 -0.34 3.63
CA LEU A 75 -2.63 -1.68 3.25
C LEU A 75 -3.50 -2.30 2.14
N LYS A 76 -4.83 -2.13 2.23
CA LYS A 76 -5.74 -2.58 1.16
C LYS A 76 -5.45 -1.84 -0.14
N LEU A 77 -5.27 -0.52 -0.08
CA LEU A 77 -4.89 0.30 -1.22
C LEU A 77 -3.54 -0.15 -1.80
N SER A 78 -2.55 -0.40 -0.95
CA SER A 78 -1.23 -0.88 -1.38
C SER A 78 -1.30 -2.22 -2.12
N ARG A 79 -2.16 -3.15 -1.67
CA ARG A 79 -2.39 -4.42 -2.37
C ARG A 79 -3.08 -4.23 -3.73
N LEU A 80 -4.03 -3.29 -3.83
CA LEU A 80 -4.67 -2.94 -5.09
C LEU A 80 -3.67 -2.33 -6.07
N MET A 81 -2.81 -1.44 -5.59
CA MET A 81 -1.75 -0.84 -6.38
C MET A 81 -0.72 -1.88 -6.82
N SER A 82 -0.37 -2.82 -5.96
CA SER A 82 0.51 -3.94 -6.27
C SER A 82 0.03 -4.77 -7.48
N ARG A 83 -1.27 -5.04 -7.57
CA ARG A 83 -1.90 -5.67 -8.75
C ARG A 83 -1.83 -4.79 -9.99
N LEU A 84 -2.01 -3.48 -9.85
CA LEU A 84 -1.97 -2.57 -10.98
C LEU A 84 -0.55 -2.38 -11.52
N LEU A 85 0.44 -2.38 -10.64
CA LEU A 85 1.86 -2.18 -10.95
C LEU A 85 2.55 -3.46 -11.43
N SER A 86 1.94 -4.63 -11.22
CA SER A 86 2.48 -5.90 -11.73
C SER A 86 2.66 -5.90 -13.25
N VAL A 87 1.79 -5.18 -13.96
CA VAL A 87 1.85 -4.97 -15.42
C VAL A 87 3.16 -4.28 -15.83
N GLN A 88 3.78 -3.48 -14.95
CA GLN A 88 5.08 -2.83 -15.20
C GLN A 88 6.26 -3.71 -14.73
N HIS A 89 6.09 -4.48 -13.65
CA HIS A 89 7.12 -5.36 -13.09
C HIS A 89 7.51 -6.50 -14.06
N GLN A 90 6.56 -7.08 -14.79
CA GLN A 90 6.85 -8.14 -15.76
C GLN A 90 7.60 -7.66 -17.01
N MET A 91 7.62 -6.35 -17.30
CA MET A 91 8.26 -5.80 -18.50
C MET A 91 9.67 -5.26 -18.29
N SER A 92 10.15 -5.15 -17.05
CA SER A 92 11.45 -4.54 -16.76
C SER A 92 12.26 -5.40 -15.80
N ALA A 93 13.32 -6.05 -16.30
CA ALA A 93 14.38 -6.65 -15.48
C ALA A 93 15.20 -5.60 -14.68
N ASN A 94 14.82 -4.32 -14.74
CA ASN A 94 15.34 -3.24 -13.92
C ASN A 94 14.25 -2.79 -12.94
N VAL A 95 14.48 -3.05 -11.66
CA VAL A 95 13.58 -2.74 -10.55
C VAL A 95 13.38 -1.22 -10.46
N ALA A 96 12.26 -0.73 -10.98
CA ALA A 96 11.79 0.63 -10.72
C ALA A 96 10.95 0.63 -9.44
N TYR A 97 11.53 1.12 -8.34
CA TYR A 97 10.82 1.28 -7.08
C TYR A 97 9.77 2.38 -7.22
N THR A 98 8.49 2.05 -7.00
CA THR A 98 7.40 3.04 -6.92
C THR A 98 7.01 3.22 -5.46
N MET A 99 7.15 4.44 -4.94
CA MET A 99 6.79 4.79 -3.58
C MET A 99 5.44 5.52 -3.58
N PHE A 100 4.47 4.99 -2.84
CA PHE A 100 3.20 5.68 -2.58
C PHE A 100 3.29 6.40 -1.23
N VAL A 101 3.03 7.70 -1.24
CA VAL A 101 2.93 8.52 -0.04
C VAL A 101 1.51 9.06 0.02
N SER A 102 0.72 8.58 0.97
CA SER A 102 -0.59 9.15 1.30
C SER A 102 -0.33 10.32 2.24
N SER A 103 -0.45 11.55 1.74
CA SER A 103 -0.37 12.75 2.57
C SER A 103 -1.78 13.20 2.92
N ASP A 104 -2.11 13.21 4.22
CA ASP A 104 -3.19 14.07 4.69
C ASP A 104 -2.65 15.51 4.70
N LEU A 105 -3.21 16.36 3.84
CA LEU A 105 -2.80 17.76 3.69
C LEU A 105 -3.29 18.53 4.92
N ALA A 106 -2.54 18.47 6.01
CA ALA A 106 -2.69 19.45 7.08
C ALA A 106 -2.37 20.85 6.50
N PRO A 107 -3.25 21.85 6.67
CA PRO A 107 -3.01 23.20 6.15
C PRO A 107 -1.80 23.81 6.83
N VAL A 108 -0.81 24.21 6.03
CA VAL A 108 0.39 24.93 6.48
C VAL A 108 -0.04 26.24 7.16
N PRO A 109 0.33 26.49 8.43
CA PRO A 109 0.06 27.77 9.07
C PRO A 109 0.89 28.86 8.38
N ARG A 110 0.21 29.89 7.87
CA ARG A 110 0.87 31.11 7.39
C ARG A 110 1.47 31.83 8.60
N ILE A 111 2.78 31.94 8.62
CA ILE A 111 3.51 32.82 9.55
C ILE A 111 3.29 34.26 9.07
N PRO A 112 2.98 35.21 9.98
CA PRO A 112 2.69 36.61 9.66
C PRO A 112 3.86 37.38 9.04
#